data_AF-A0A738XDC2-F1
#
_entry.id   AF-A0A738XDC2-F1
#
_cell.length_a   1.000
_cell.length_b   1.000
_cell.length_c   1.000
_cell.angle_alpha   90.00
_cell.angle_beta   90.00
_cell.angle_gamma   90.00
#
_symmetry.space_group_name_H-M   'P 1'
#
loop_
_entity.id
_entity.type
_entity.pdbx_description
1 polymer ?
#
loop_
_entity_poly.entity_id
_entity_poly.type
_entity_poly.pdbx_seq_one_letter_code
_entity_poly.pdbx_strand_id
1 'polypeptide(L)'
;MKLSIMQLLNCYLLATRNEIAIDESLSKGISKKIPPLPRTSKWAGEKWSSLSLTFIYIILMILFIFGGFVIYVVFFLSKFYLCKVRSLTSKSIIFSNENNRIYYFAFTELGTKQVCHFFKEKSNYELPYNKLTIVKLPWLNFVPINNNYDVIDLCGFISFFDVIKAFLLSIASFVSFFKPSCIKWILHLYTAPSWFLVALAMNNVKGSFASSEHYDRWAVLTDILCRMKRKQYILIQHGSLMGLKTKNFESFNLPYKLRAVSEIAVFNEVEFYLFSDYILSKIKNDGLIIHYFQQPFFVSSIEKKELSVLIVGHSLCEREQLKIGELLATLSDEIVVYYKEHPKARASEKVKMASWNFITDDNYFPDVDLVISYPSTLALQYQDLNKIVLLHELDNINQDEINEIIKTVIKSRSIHGK
;
A
#
# COMPACT_ATOMS: atom_id res chain seq x y z
N MET A 1 -4.99 -17.85 23.06
CA MET A 1 -5.41 -16.73 23.91
C MET A 1 -6.07 -15.67 23.05
N LYS A 2 -7.17 -15.03 23.47
CA LYS A 2 -7.76 -13.88 22.75
C LYS A 2 -7.26 -12.58 23.39
N LEU A 3 -7.07 -11.54 22.59
CA LEU A 3 -6.77 -10.20 23.10
C LEU A 3 -7.96 -9.65 23.89
N SER A 4 -7.67 -8.97 25.00
CA SER A 4 -8.64 -8.20 25.78
C SER A 4 -9.02 -6.89 25.07
N ILE A 5 -10.12 -6.27 25.50
CA ILE A 5 -10.58 -4.96 24.97
C ILE A 5 -9.48 -3.90 25.11
N MET A 6 -8.82 -3.84 26.27
CA MET A 6 -7.73 -2.88 26.51
C MET A 6 -6.53 -3.14 25.58
N GLN A 7 -6.20 -4.41 25.33
CA GLN A 7 -5.12 -4.78 24.42
C GLN A 7 -5.45 -4.39 22.97
N LEU A 8 -6.70 -4.57 22.53
CA LEU A 8 -7.16 -4.13 21.20
C LEU A 8 -7.11 -2.61 21.07
N LEU A 9 -7.55 -1.86 22.09
CA LEU A 9 -7.47 -0.40 22.08
C LEU A 9 -6.02 0.08 21.98
N ASN A 10 -5.12 -0.44 22.82
CA ASN A 10 -3.70 -0.07 22.78
C ASN A 10 -3.04 -0.44 21.45
N CYS A 11 -3.39 -1.60 20.89
CA CYS A 11 -2.95 -2.02 19.56
C CYS A 11 -3.39 -1.02 18.49
N TYR A 12 -4.65 -0.56 18.53
CA TYR A 12 -5.15 0.43 17.60
C TYR A 12 -4.42 1.78 17.73
N LEU A 13 -4.27 2.30 18.96
CA LEU A 13 -3.57 3.57 19.18
C LEU A 13 -2.12 3.53 18.66
N LEU A 14 -1.44 2.40 18.81
CA LEU A 14 -0.10 2.18 18.29
C LEU A 14 -0.09 2.07 16.76
N ALA A 15 -1.05 1.35 16.18
CA ALA A 15 -1.24 1.24 14.74
C ALA A 15 -1.52 2.61 14.09
N THR A 16 -2.34 3.45 14.72
CA THR A 16 -2.59 4.83 14.27
C THR A 16 -1.35 5.70 14.37
N ARG A 17 -0.49 5.51 15.38
CA ARG A 17 0.79 6.24 15.47
C ARG A 17 1.74 5.90 14.32
N ASN A 18 1.80 4.64 13.90
CA ASN A 18 2.54 4.27 12.68
C ASN A 18 1.98 4.98 11.45
N GLU A 19 0.66 4.99 11.26
CA GLU A 19 0.03 5.70 10.15
C GLU A 19 0.37 7.21 10.16
N ILE A 20 0.30 7.85 11.33
CA ILE A 20 0.67 9.26 11.50
C ILE A 20 2.14 9.50 11.14
N ALA A 21 3.06 8.64 11.59
CA ALA A 21 4.48 8.79 11.28
C ALA A 21 4.77 8.68 9.76
N ILE A 22 4.04 7.81 9.07
CA ILE A 22 4.10 7.69 7.59
C ILE A 22 3.62 8.98 6.94
N ASP A 23 2.44 9.47 7.35
CA ASP A 23 1.85 10.71 6.82
C ASP A 23 2.73 11.94 7.13
N GLU A 24 3.37 12.00 8.31
CA GLU A 24 4.34 13.04 8.69
C GLU A 24 5.60 13.00 7.82
N SER A 25 6.17 11.80 7.59
CA SER A 25 7.34 11.65 6.72
C SER A 25 7.04 12.08 5.28
N LEU A 26 5.88 11.69 4.75
CA LEU A 26 5.42 12.12 3.43
C LEU A 26 5.24 13.64 3.36
N SER A 27 4.63 14.24 4.39
CA SER A 27 4.40 15.69 4.45
C SER A 27 5.70 16.48 4.47
N LYS A 28 6.78 15.94 5.05
CA LYS A 28 8.12 16.57 5.03
C LYS A 28 8.79 16.55 3.66
N GLY A 29 8.56 15.51 2.86
CA GLY A 29 9.07 15.44 1.49
C GLY A 29 8.40 16.44 0.57
N ILE A 30 7.10 16.67 0.78
CA ILE A 30 6.30 17.52 -0.08
C ILE A 30 6.62 19.00 0.20
N SER A 31 7.03 19.73 -0.84
CA SER A 31 7.34 21.17 -0.77
C SER A 31 6.19 22.04 -0.22
N LYS A 32 4.95 21.58 -0.44
CA LYS A 32 3.73 22.23 0.01
C LYS A 32 3.41 21.86 1.46
N LYS A 33 3.16 22.86 2.31
CA LYS A 33 2.69 22.65 3.70
C LYS A 33 1.30 22.02 3.74
N ILE A 34 1.21 20.76 4.17
CA ILE A 34 -0.05 20.02 4.33
C ILE A 34 -0.39 19.93 5.84
N PRO A 35 -1.61 20.32 6.27
CA PRO A 35 -2.04 20.13 7.65
C PRO A 35 -2.14 18.62 8.00
N PRO A 36 -2.40 18.25 9.26
CA PRO A 36 -2.50 16.85 9.74
C PRO A 36 -3.66 16.01 9.16
N LEU A 37 -3.82 16.00 7.83
CA LEU A 37 -4.85 15.27 7.12
C LEU A 37 -4.43 13.80 6.93
N PRO A 38 -5.34 12.84 7.10
CA PRO A 38 -5.04 11.45 6.82
C PRO A 38 -4.80 11.21 5.33
N ARG A 39 -3.87 10.30 5.01
CA ARG A 39 -3.45 9.94 3.64
C ARG A 39 -2.90 11.15 2.89
N THR A 40 -1.79 11.70 3.38
CA THR A 40 -1.15 12.92 2.86
C THR A 40 -1.02 12.93 1.34
N SER A 41 -0.64 11.79 0.73
CA SER A 41 -0.48 11.63 -0.72
C SER A 41 -1.72 11.98 -1.55
N LYS A 42 -2.94 11.83 -1.00
CA LYS A 42 -4.18 12.20 -1.70
C LYS A 42 -4.40 13.71 -1.78
N TRP A 43 -3.80 14.47 -0.87
CA TRP A 43 -3.99 15.92 -0.74
C TRP A 43 -2.83 16.71 -1.35
N ALA A 44 -1.75 16.02 -1.70
CA ALA A 44 -0.50 16.62 -2.15
C ALA A 44 -0.53 17.15 -3.59
N GLY A 45 -1.51 16.74 -4.41
CA GLY A 45 -1.63 17.22 -5.79
C GLY A 45 -1.89 18.72 -5.92
N GLU A 46 -1.62 19.25 -7.12
CA GLU A 46 -1.70 20.69 -7.45
C GLU A 46 -3.09 21.31 -7.27
N LYS A 47 -4.15 20.49 -7.24
CA LYS A 47 -5.54 20.94 -7.15
C LYS A 47 -5.83 21.84 -5.93
N TRP A 48 -5.10 21.65 -4.83
CA TRP A 48 -5.34 22.37 -3.59
C TRP A 48 -4.20 23.33 -3.29
N SER A 49 -4.47 24.47 -2.65
CA SER A 49 -3.44 25.33 -2.07
C SER A 49 -3.24 24.97 -0.59
N SER A 50 -2.11 25.38 0.02
CA SER A 50 -1.88 25.14 1.45
C SER A 50 -2.96 25.79 2.33
N LEU A 51 -3.44 26.97 1.92
CA LEU A 51 -4.51 27.68 2.61
C LEU A 51 -5.85 26.94 2.52
N SER A 52 -6.22 26.45 1.32
CA SER A 52 -7.47 25.71 1.16
C SER A 52 -7.46 24.38 1.91
N LEU A 53 -6.33 23.66 1.92
CA LEU A 53 -6.18 22.46 2.75
C LEU A 53 -6.32 22.76 4.24
N THR A 54 -5.75 23.88 4.71
CA THR A 54 -5.86 24.29 6.12
C THR A 54 -7.31 24.58 6.50
N PHE A 55 -8.05 25.27 5.64
CA PHE A 55 -9.48 25.55 5.84
C PHE A 55 -10.32 24.26 5.87
N ILE A 56 -10.09 23.35 4.91
CA ILE A 56 -10.73 22.02 4.86
C ILE A 56 -10.45 21.25 6.14
N TYR A 57 -9.19 21.21 6.58
CA TYR A 57 -8.79 20.54 7.80
C TYR A 57 -9.54 21.10 9.03
N ILE A 58 -9.62 22.43 9.19
CA ILE A 58 -10.32 23.05 10.33
C ILE A 58 -11.81 22.69 10.32
N ILE A 59 -12.48 22.76 9.18
CA ILE A 59 -13.89 22.38 9.06
C ILE A 59 -14.10 20.92 9.42
N LEU A 60 -13.30 20.03 8.83
CA LEU A 60 -13.40 18.59 9.10
C LEU A 60 -13.14 18.30 10.57
N MET A 61 -12.13 18.91 11.18
CA MET A 61 -11.82 18.80 12.60
C MET A 61 -13.02 19.17 13.48
N ILE A 62 -13.63 20.33 13.24
CA ILE A 62 -14.80 20.82 13.99
C ILE A 62 -15.96 19.81 13.83
N LEU A 63 -16.33 19.47 12.60
CA LEU A 63 -17.41 18.52 12.35
C LEU A 63 -17.15 17.16 13.00
N PHE A 64 -15.92 16.67 12.93
CA PHE A 64 -15.53 15.38 13.48
C PHE A 64 -15.63 15.37 15.01
N ILE A 65 -15.20 16.46 15.67
CA ILE A 65 -15.26 16.62 17.14
C ILE A 65 -16.71 16.77 17.61
N PHE A 66 -17.51 17.63 16.96
CA PHE A 66 -18.90 17.92 17.35
C PHE A 66 -19.90 16.89 16.81
N GLY A 67 -19.58 15.60 16.97
CA GLY A 67 -20.51 14.48 16.73
C GLY A 67 -20.38 13.79 15.37
N GLY A 68 -19.70 14.38 14.40
CA GLY A 68 -19.50 13.78 13.08
C GLY A 68 -18.82 12.41 13.15
N PHE A 69 -17.87 12.22 14.06
CA PHE A 69 -17.26 10.90 14.29
C PHE A 69 -18.29 9.86 14.74
N VAL A 70 -19.10 10.18 15.76
CA VAL A 70 -20.10 9.24 16.30
C VAL A 70 -21.11 8.84 15.23
N ILE A 71 -21.63 9.82 14.49
CA ILE A 71 -22.54 9.59 13.36
C ILE A 71 -21.90 8.66 12.33
N TYR A 72 -20.64 8.93 11.97
CA TYR A 72 -19.89 8.09 11.04
C TYR A 72 -19.74 6.65 11.54
N VAL A 73 -19.39 6.43 12.81
CA VAL A 73 -19.25 5.08 13.39
C VAL A 73 -20.60 4.34 13.34
N VAL A 74 -21.68 4.99 13.76
CA VAL A 74 -23.04 4.40 13.74
C VAL A 74 -23.42 4.01 12.32
N PHE A 75 -23.27 4.91 11.35
CA PHE A 75 -23.58 4.65 9.95
C PHE A 75 -22.75 3.49 9.38
N PHE A 76 -21.44 3.50 9.63
CA PHE A 76 -20.52 2.47 9.13
C PHE A 76 -20.89 1.08 9.68
N LEU A 77 -21.09 0.96 11.00
CA LEU A 77 -21.41 -0.32 11.64
C LEU A 77 -22.82 -0.81 11.29
N SER A 78 -23.77 0.11 11.11
CA SER A 78 -25.12 -0.23 10.64
C SER A 78 -25.09 -0.80 9.23
N LYS A 79 -24.35 -0.16 8.31
CA LYS A 79 -24.13 -0.66 6.95
C LYS A 79 -23.45 -2.03 6.96
N PHE A 80 -22.41 -2.20 7.77
CA PHE A 80 -21.73 -3.49 7.94
C PHE A 80 -22.69 -4.58 8.44
N TYR A 81 -23.51 -4.28 9.45
CA TYR A 81 -24.47 -5.23 10.00
C TYR A 81 -25.51 -5.65 8.95
N LEU A 82 -26.03 -4.71 8.16
CA LEU A 82 -26.93 -5.02 7.03
C LEU A 82 -26.26 -5.92 5.99
N CYS A 83 -25.00 -5.67 5.65
CA CYS A 83 -24.23 -6.57 4.77
C CYS A 83 -24.10 -7.98 5.35
N LYS A 84 -23.85 -8.08 6.67
CA LYS A 84 -23.77 -9.38 7.36
C LYS A 84 -25.10 -10.14 7.30
N VAL A 85 -26.22 -9.47 7.57
CA VAL A 85 -27.56 -10.10 7.50
C VAL A 85 -27.82 -10.65 6.09
N ARG A 86 -27.50 -9.87 5.04
CA ARG A 86 -27.63 -10.32 3.64
C ARG A 86 -26.70 -11.49 3.28
N SER A 87 -25.50 -11.51 3.85
CA SER A 87 -24.54 -12.61 3.64
C SER A 87 -25.02 -13.91 4.28
N LEU A 88 -25.55 -13.84 5.52
CA LEU A 88 -26.12 -14.99 6.22
C LEU A 88 -27.32 -15.61 5.49
N THR A 89 -28.12 -14.79 4.82
CA THR A 89 -29.26 -15.28 4.01
C THR A 89 -28.86 -15.90 2.68
N SER A 90 -27.65 -15.63 2.17
CA SER A 90 -27.25 -16.07 0.83
C SER A 90 -26.37 -17.31 0.80
N LYS A 91 -25.56 -17.57 1.85
CA LYS A 91 -24.74 -18.80 1.95
C LYS A 91 -24.51 -19.22 3.41
N SER A 92 -24.82 -20.47 3.75
CA SER A 92 -24.35 -21.10 4.99
C SER A 92 -22.88 -21.48 4.84
N ILE A 93 -21.96 -20.57 5.14
CA ILE A 93 -20.54 -20.88 5.09
C ILE A 93 -20.21 -21.74 6.32
N ILE A 94 -19.91 -23.02 6.10
CA ILE A 94 -19.35 -23.90 7.13
C ILE A 94 -17.92 -23.41 7.40
N PHE A 95 -17.74 -22.74 8.52
CA PHE A 95 -16.47 -22.20 8.95
C PHE A 95 -15.63 -23.29 9.63
N SER A 96 -14.59 -23.81 8.97
CA SER A 96 -13.59 -24.66 9.64
C SER A 96 -12.43 -23.80 10.18
N ASN A 97 -12.53 -23.46 11.46
CA ASN A 97 -11.49 -22.72 12.18
C ASN A 97 -10.37 -23.65 12.63
N GLU A 98 -9.48 -24.00 11.71
CA GLU A 98 -8.41 -24.97 11.95
C GLU A 98 -7.12 -24.27 12.40
N ASN A 99 -6.39 -24.88 13.34
CA ASN A 99 -5.11 -24.34 13.80
C ASN A 99 -4.02 -24.33 12.72
N ASN A 100 -4.13 -25.22 11.74
CA ASN A 100 -3.16 -25.38 10.66
C ASN A 100 -3.51 -24.53 9.44
N ARG A 101 -4.51 -23.65 9.48
CA ARG A 101 -4.80 -22.75 8.34
C ARG A 101 -3.96 -21.49 8.39
N ILE A 102 -3.63 -20.95 7.22
CA ILE A 102 -3.06 -19.60 7.08
C ILE A 102 -4.17 -18.68 6.57
N TYR A 103 -4.43 -17.61 7.30
CA TYR A 103 -5.44 -16.61 6.93
C TYR A 103 -4.78 -15.37 6.38
N TYR A 104 -5.24 -14.94 5.21
CA TYR A 104 -4.83 -13.68 4.59
C TYR A 104 -6.04 -12.75 4.49
N PHE A 105 -5.97 -11.58 5.11
CA PHE A 105 -7.02 -10.57 5.03
C PHE A 105 -6.73 -9.66 3.85
N ALA A 106 -7.61 -9.67 2.85
CA ALA A 106 -7.39 -8.96 1.60
C ALA A 106 -7.70 -7.47 1.75
N PHE A 107 -6.66 -6.63 1.90
CA PHE A 107 -6.79 -5.17 1.98
C PHE A 107 -6.62 -4.48 0.63
N THR A 108 -5.86 -5.08 -0.28
CA THR A 108 -5.62 -4.55 -1.63
C THR A 108 -5.64 -5.68 -2.66
N GLU A 109 -6.05 -5.37 -3.90
CA GLU A 109 -6.01 -6.33 -4.99
C GLU A 109 -4.57 -6.77 -5.27
N LEU A 110 -3.65 -5.82 -5.44
CA LEU A 110 -2.23 -6.09 -5.71
C LEU A 110 -1.60 -7.00 -4.64
N GLY A 111 -1.79 -6.67 -3.36
CA GLY A 111 -1.32 -7.52 -2.26
C GLY A 111 -1.92 -8.92 -2.32
N THR A 112 -3.20 -9.04 -2.66
CA THR A 112 -3.87 -10.33 -2.81
C THR A 112 -3.26 -11.16 -3.95
N LYS A 113 -2.98 -10.53 -5.11
CA LYS A 113 -2.32 -11.20 -6.24
C LYS A 113 -0.97 -11.76 -5.81
N GLN A 114 -0.17 -10.95 -5.11
CA GLN A 114 1.16 -11.31 -4.65
C GLN A 114 1.14 -12.49 -3.67
N VAL A 115 0.24 -12.46 -2.69
CA VAL A 115 0.08 -13.57 -1.74
C VAL A 115 -0.37 -14.84 -2.46
N CYS A 116 -1.36 -14.76 -3.35
CA CYS A 116 -1.81 -15.94 -4.09
C CYS A 116 -0.67 -16.55 -4.92
N HIS A 117 0.13 -15.72 -5.60
CA HIS A 117 1.23 -16.21 -6.41
C HIS A 117 2.32 -16.89 -5.57
N PHE A 118 2.73 -16.26 -4.45
CA PHE A 118 3.70 -16.85 -3.53
C PHE A 118 3.27 -18.25 -3.05
N PHE A 119 2.00 -18.42 -2.66
CA PHE A 119 1.48 -19.71 -2.23
C PHE A 119 1.26 -20.71 -3.37
N LYS A 120 1.10 -20.25 -4.61
CA LYS A 120 0.97 -21.11 -5.80
C LYS A 120 2.33 -21.69 -6.23
N GLU A 121 3.38 -20.87 -6.30
CA GLU A 121 4.70 -21.38 -6.69
C GLU A 121 5.33 -22.27 -5.60
N LYS A 122 5.12 -21.89 -4.33
CA LYS A 122 5.63 -22.66 -3.20
C LYS A 122 4.86 -23.96 -2.96
N SER A 123 3.77 -24.26 -3.69
CA SER A 123 3.09 -25.57 -3.59
C SER A 123 3.91 -26.73 -4.17
N ASN A 124 5.07 -26.46 -4.80
CA ASN A 124 6.08 -27.47 -5.14
C ASN A 124 7.05 -27.78 -3.98
N TYR A 125 6.98 -27.02 -2.87
CA TYR A 125 7.53 -27.42 -1.58
C TYR A 125 6.46 -28.23 -0.86
N GLU A 126 6.86 -29.33 -0.23
CA GLU A 126 6.02 -30.08 0.71
C GLU A 126 5.61 -29.20 1.90
N LEU A 127 4.55 -28.41 1.74
CA LEU A 127 3.72 -27.96 2.86
C LEU A 127 2.39 -28.73 2.75
N PRO A 128 2.34 -30.02 3.19
CA PRO A 128 1.11 -30.80 3.14
C PRO A 128 0.02 -30.26 4.08
N TYR A 129 0.30 -29.24 4.90
CA TYR A 129 -0.44 -29.02 6.14
C TYR A 129 -1.22 -27.70 6.26
N ASN A 130 -0.98 -26.66 5.45
CA ASN A 130 -1.66 -25.37 5.66
C ASN A 130 -2.33 -24.81 4.40
N LYS A 131 -3.66 -25.01 4.27
CA LYS A 131 -4.48 -24.35 3.24
C LYS A 131 -4.55 -22.83 3.49
N LEU A 132 -4.27 -22.03 2.46
CA LEU A 132 -4.48 -20.58 2.48
C LEU A 132 -5.98 -20.28 2.40
N THR A 133 -6.49 -19.50 3.35
CA THR A 133 -7.85 -18.96 3.34
C THR A 133 -7.79 -17.44 3.15
N ILE A 134 -8.44 -16.95 2.11
CA ILE A 134 -8.54 -15.52 1.80
C ILE A 134 -9.80 -14.97 2.49
N VAL A 135 -9.61 -13.98 3.36
CA VAL A 135 -10.71 -13.27 4.03
C VAL A 135 -11.02 -11.99 3.27
N LYS A 136 -12.18 -11.96 2.63
CA LYS A 136 -12.68 -10.80 1.86
C LYS A 136 -13.32 -9.77 2.79
N LEU A 137 -12.94 -8.51 2.61
CA LEU A 137 -13.52 -7.38 3.32
C LEU A 137 -14.75 -6.85 2.55
N PRO A 138 -15.85 -6.47 3.23
CA PRO A 138 -17.10 -6.08 2.56
C PRO A 138 -17.01 -4.73 1.83
N TRP A 139 -15.94 -3.97 2.06
CA TRP A 139 -15.64 -2.72 1.39
C TRP A 139 -14.60 -2.86 0.25
N LEU A 140 -14.13 -4.08 -0.03
CA LEU A 140 -13.19 -4.35 -1.12
C LEU A 140 -13.89 -5.11 -2.24
N ASN A 141 -13.96 -4.48 -3.42
CA ASN A 141 -14.44 -5.12 -4.63
C ASN A 141 -13.26 -5.76 -5.35
N PHE A 142 -12.98 -7.03 -5.03
CA PHE A 142 -12.10 -7.84 -5.86
C PHE A 142 -12.71 -9.21 -6.08
N VAL A 143 -12.38 -9.79 -7.23
CA VAL A 143 -12.68 -11.18 -7.60
C VAL A 143 -11.37 -11.95 -7.44
N PRO A 144 -11.35 -13.05 -6.65
CA PRO A 144 -10.17 -13.90 -6.56
C PRO A 144 -9.78 -14.38 -7.96
N ILE A 145 -8.50 -14.29 -8.30
CA ILE A 145 -7.98 -14.65 -9.64
C ILE A 145 -8.17 -16.15 -9.94
N ASN A 146 -8.35 -16.99 -8.92
CA ASN A 146 -8.37 -18.43 -9.09
C ASN A 146 -9.36 -19.12 -8.12
N ASN A 147 -10.09 -20.11 -8.60
CA ASN A 147 -11.12 -20.85 -7.84
C ASN A 147 -10.53 -21.82 -6.78
N ASN A 148 -9.20 -21.92 -6.68
CA ASN A 148 -8.53 -22.93 -5.86
C ASN A 148 -8.30 -22.51 -4.40
N TYR A 149 -8.61 -21.27 -4.02
CA TYR A 149 -8.47 -20.80 -2.63
C TYR A 149 -9.82 -20.74 -1.91
N ASP A 150 -9.83 -21.11 -0.62
CA ASP A 150 -10.98 -20.91 0.26
C ASP A 150 -11.18 -19.41 0.47
N VAL A 151 -12.27 -18.84 -0.05
CA VAL A 151 -12.60 -17.42 0.12
C VAL A 151 -13.77 -17.27 1.07
N ILE A 152 -13.58 -16.51 2.14
CA ILE A 152 -14.57 -16.31 3.21
C ILE A 152 -14.79 -14.81 3.43
N ASP A 153 -16.03 -14.38 3.58
CA ASP A 153 -16.32 -12.99 3.94
C ASP A 153 -16.00 -12.71 5.42
N LEU A 154 -15.47 -11.52 5.71
CA LEU A 154 -15.21 -11.03 7.07
C LEU A 154 -16.43 -11.18 7.99
N CYS A 155 -17.64 -11.01 7.43
CA CYS A 155 -18.91 -11.16 8.11
C CYS A 155 -19.06 -12.53 8.82
N GLY A 156 -18.45 -13.58 8.29
CA GLY A 156 -18.46 -14.92 8.88
C GLY A 156 -17.69 -15.04 10.20
N PHE A 157 -16.79 -14.10 10.50
CA PHE A 157 -15.94 -14.12 11.71
C PHE A 157 -16.47 -13.24 12.84
N ILE A 158 -17.49 -12.44 12.58
CA ILE A 158 -17.95 -11.37 13.46
C ILE A 158 -19.31 -11.73 14.02
N SER A 159 -19.48 -11.72 15.34
CA SER A 159 -20.78 -11.84 16.00
C SER A 159 -21.48 -10.47 16.12
N PHE A 160 -22.76 -10.45 16.52
CA PHE A 160 -23.44 -9.18 16.85
C PHE A 160 -22.74 -8.44 18.00
N PHE A 161 -22.31 -9.18 19.04
CA PHE A 161 -21.57 -8.60 20.16
C PHE A 161 -20.21 -8.01 19.74
N ASP A 162 -19.58 -8.56 18.70
CA ASP A 162 -18.34 -7.98 18.16
C ASP A 162 -18.60 -6.62 17.47
N VAL A 163 -19.77 -6.43 16.85
CA VAL A 163 -20.17 -5.11 16.31
C VAL A 163 -20.33 -4.08 17.43
N ILE A 164 -20.97 -4.46 18.54
CA ILE A 164 -21.08 -3.58 19.73
C ILE A 164 -19.71 -3.28 20.32
N LYS A 165 -18.82 -4.27 20.43
CA LYS A 165 -17.44 -4.04 20.90
C LYS A 165 -16.69 -3.09 19.97
N ALA A 166 -16.82 -3.25 18.66
CA ALA A 166 -16.20 -2.35 17.68
C ALA A 166 -16.70 -0.90 17.83
N PHE A 167 -18.00 -0.71 18.09
CA PHE A 167 -18.56 0.60 18.42
C PHE A 167 -17.89 1.19 19.66
N LEU A 168 -17.93 0.48 20.79
CA LEU A 168 -17.37 0.96 22.06
C LEU A 168 -15.87 1.25 21.97
N LEU A 169 -15.10 0.38 21.31
CA LEU A 169 -13.68 0.59 21.07
C LEU A 169 -13.40 1.81 20.18
N SER A 170 -14.24 2.06 19.16
CA SER A 170 -14.13 3.26 18.31
C SER A 170 -14.33 4.52 19.14
N ILE A 171 -15.36 4.56 19.99
CA ILE A 171 -15.61 5.69 20.90
C ILE A 171 -14.46 5.84 21.91
N ALA A 172 -13.98 4.76 22.51
CA ALA A 172 -12.85 4.80 23.45
C ALA A 172 -11.56 5.32 22.80
N SER A 173 -11.31 4.98 21.53
CA SER A 173 -10.16 5.50 20.78
C SER A 173 -10.28 7.02 20.53
N PHE A 174 -11.49 7.51 20.27
CA PHE A 174 -11.77 8.92 20.12
C PHE A 174 -11.55 9.71 21.41
N VAL A 175 -12.06 9.20 22.55
CA VAL A 175 -11.77 9.77 23.87
C VAL A 175 -10.26 9.83 24.13
N SER A 176 -9.51 8.79 23.75
CA SER A 176 -8.06 8.71 23.95
C SER A 176 -7.27 9.78 23.17
N PHE A 177 -7.83 10.32 22.08
CA PHE A 177 -7.19 11.31 21.21
C PHE A 177 -7.48 12.77 21.58
N PHE A 178 -8.37 13.05 22.56
CA PHE A 178 -8.62 14.43 23.03
C PHE A 178 -7.46 15.07 23.81
N LYS A 179 -6.34 14.37 23.96
CA LYS A 179 -5.13 14.92 24.57
C LYS A 179 -4.52 16.00 23.66
N PRO A 180 -3.99 17.12 24.19
CA PRO A 180 -3.41 18.19 23.38
C PRO A 180 -2.34 17.73 22.37
N SER A 181 -1.55 16.72 22.72
CA SER A 181 -0.52 16.16 21.84
C SER A 181 -1.07 15.34 20.66
N CYS A 182 -2.31 14.85 20.76
CA CYS A 182 -2.92 13.92 19.81
C CYS A 182 -4.08 14.53 19.03
N ILE A 183 -4.73 15.58 19.56
CA ILE A 183 -5.97 16.12 18.99
C ILE A 183 -5.80 16.61 17.55
N LYS A 184 -4.63 17.13 17.20
CA LYS A 184 -4.32 17.52 15.82
C LYS A 184 -4.41 16.36 14.82
N TRP A 185 -4.27 15.12 15.28
CA TRP A 185 -4.34 13.89 14.48
C TRP A 185 -5.68 13.16 14.61
N ILE A 186 -6.71 13.77 15.22
CA ILE A 186 -7.98 13.08 15.52
C ILE A 186 -8.69 12.59 14.26
N LEU A 187 -8.50 13.25 13.11
CA LEU A 187 -9.08 12.83 11.84
C LEU A 187 -8.60 11.45 11.39
N HIS A 188 -7.41 10.99 11.81
CA HIS A 188 -6.91 9.63 11.52
C HIS A 188 -7.78 8.52 12.13
N LEU A 189 -8.65 8.87 13.09
CA LEU A 189 -9.59 7.94 13.71
C LEU A 189 -10.74 7.51 12.81
N TYR A 190 -10.90 8.10 11.62
CA TYR A 190 -11.88 7.62 10.63
C TYR A 190 -11.71 6.13 10.29
N THR A 191 -10.53 5.55 10.55
CA THR A 191 -10.27 4.11 10.32
C THR A 191 -10.79 3.20 11.43
N ALA A 192 -11.09 3.73 12.63
CA ALA A 192 -11.37 2.95 13.84
C ALA A 192 -12.45 1.86 13.65
N PRO A 193 -13.64 2.14 13.08
CA PRO A 193 -14.70 1.14 13.00
C PRO A 193 -14.29 -0.07 12.14
N SER A 194 -13.69 0.21 10.98
CA SER A 194 -13.19 -0.84 10.08
C SER A 194 -12.05 -1.64 10.70
N TRP A 195 -11.14 -0.95 11.41
CA TRP A 195 -9.99 -1.58 12.03
C TRP A 195 -10.41 -2.50 13.18
N PHE A 196 -11.30 -2.06 14.07
CA PHE A 196 -11.75 -2.87 15.19
C PHE A 196 -12.56 -4.09 14.73
N LEU A 197 -13.36 -3.99 13.67
CA LEU A 197 -14.01 -5.16 13.08
C LEU A 197 -12.98 -6.18 12.59
N VAL A 198 -11.97 -5.77 11.82
CA VAL A 198 -10.92 -6.67 11.34
C VAL A 198 -10.15 -7.27 12.52
N ALA A 199 -9.78 -6.46 13.52
CA ALA A 199 -9.06 -6.92 14.70
C ALA A 199 -9.85 -7.96 15.49
N LEU A 200 -11.17 -7.78 15.65
CA LEU A 200 -12.04 -8.76 16.30
C LEU A 200 -12.15 -10.05 15.49
N ALA A 201 -12.27 -9.96 14.16
CA ALA A 201 -12.28 -11.14 13.29
C ALA A 201 -10.96 -11.93 13.40
N MET A 202 -9.82 -11.26 13.26
CA MET A 202 -8.50 -11.90 13.40
C MET A 202 -8.28 -12.46 14.82
N ASN A 203 -8.83 -11.80 15.85
CA ASN A 203 -8.78 -12.32 17.21
C ASN A 203 -9.60 -13.62 17.37
N ASN A 204 -10.65 -13.81 16.57
CA ASN A 204 -11.48 -15.03 16.53
C ASN A 204 -10.87 -16.19 15.71
N VAL A 205 -9.92 -15.91 14.79
CA VAL A 205 -9.20 -16.91 13.99
C VAL A 205 -8.25 -17.75 14.85
N LYS A 206 -8.19 -19.07 14.65
CA LYS A 206 -7.25 -19.97 15.35
C LYS A 206 -5.94 -20.19 14.58
N GLY A 207 -5.95 -20.03 13.26
CA GLY A 207 -4.78 -20.24 12.39
C GLY A 207 -3.68 -19.19 12.49
N SER A 208 -2.70 -19.34 11.63
CA SER A 208 -1.59 -18.41 11.39
C SER A 208 -1.97 -17.33 10.38
N PHE A 209 -1.12 -16.32 10.19
CA PHE A 209 -1.43 -15.18 9.33
C PHE A 209 -0.38 -14.96 8.25
N ALA A 210 -0.87 -14.61 7.06
CA ALA A 210 -0.07 -13.96 6.03
C ALA A 210 -0.56 -12.52 5.87
N SER A 211 0.34 -11.58 5.58
CA SER A 211 0.02 -10.19 5.27
C SER A 211 0.88 -9.70 4.12
N SER A 212 0.31 -8.81 3.31
CA SER A 212 1.03 -8.02 2.33
C SER A 212 1.35 -6.61 2.83
N GLU A 213 0.79 -6.20 3.97
CA GLU A 213 0.93 -4.84 4.49
C GLU A 213 2.25 -4.71 5.25
N HIS A 214 3.09 -3.73 4.86
CA HIS A 214 4.49 -3.68 5.27
C HIS A 214 4.70 -3.05 6.64
N TYR A 215 4.09 -1.89 6.90
CA TYR A 215 4.36 -1.11 8.12
C TYR A 215 3.18 -0.25 8.60
N ASP A 216 2.05 -0.34 7.90
CA ASP A 216 0.85 0.44 8.20
C ASP A 216 0.07 -0.11 9.40
N ARG A 217 -1.12 0.45 9.65
CA ARG A 217 -1.99 0.01 10.75
C ARG A 217 -2.38 -1.48 10.72
N TRP A 218 -2.39 -2.13 9.56
CA TRP A 218 -2.73 -3.55 9.42
C TRP A 218 -1.52 -4.45 9.69
N ALA A 219 -0.32 -4.00 9.31
CA ALA A 219 0.93 -4.67 9.65
C ALA A 219 1.10 -4.75 11.19
N VAL A 220 0.86 -3.63 11.89
CA VAL A 220 0.92 -3.56 13.36
C VAL A 220 -0.10 -4.49 14.02
N LEU A 221 -1.34 -4.52 13.52
CA LEU A 221 -2.39 -5.41 14.02
C LEU A 221 -1.98 -6.88 13.90
N THR A 222 -1.52 -7.27 12.72
CA THR A 222 -1.13 -8.65 12.42
C THR A 222 0.03 -9.08 13.32
N ASP A 223 1.06 -8.24 13.46
CA ASP A 223 2.22 -8.53 14.28
C ASP A 223 1.87 -8.73 15.77
N ILE A 224 1.09 -7.81 16.34
CA ILE A 224 0.69 -7.89 17.74
C ILE A 224 -0.16 -9.14 18.00
N LEU A 225 -1.10 -9.44 17.10
CA LEU A 225 -1.92 -10.64 17.20
C LEU A 225 -1.08 -11.91 17.13
N CYS A 226 -0.17 -12.02 16.15
CA CYS A 226 0.72 -13.16 15.99
C CYS A 226 1.60 -13.37 17.22
N ARG A 227 2.19 -12.29 17.75
CA ARG A 227 3.02 -12.33 18.97
C ARG A 227 2.24 -12.83 20.17
N MET A 228 1.06 -12.28 20.40
CA MET A 228 0.24 -12.60 21.59
C MET A 228 -0.38 -13.99 21.51
N LYS A 229 -0.71 -14.44 20.30
CA LYS A 229 -1.34 -15.75 20.06
C LYS A 229 -0.31 -16.84 19.78
N ARG A 230 0.98 -16.49 19.71
CA ARG A 230 2.10 -17.36 19.30
C ARG A 230 1.80 -18.07 17.98
N LYS A 231 1.47 -17.28 16.97
CA LYS A 231 1.15 -17.75 15.62
C LYS A 231 2.22 -17.30 14.63
N GLN A 232 2.41 -18.10 13.60
CA GLN A 232 3.32 -17.79 12.50
C GLN A 232 2.81 -16.55 11.77
N TYR A 233 3.76 -15.70 11.38
CA TYR A 233 3.49 -14.51 10.59
C TYR A 233 4.38 -14.50 9.35
N ILE A 234 3.74 -14.63 8.19
CA ILE A 234 4.39 -14.56 6.88
C ILE A 234 4.12 -13.17 6.28
N LEU A 235 5.18 -12.38 6.08
CA LEU A 235 5.09 -11.06 5.46
C LEU A 235 5.51 -11.15 3.99
N ILE A 236 4.66 -10.69 3.07
CA ILE A 236 4.88 -10.81 1.63
C ILE A 236 4.96 -9.42 1.01
N GLN A 237 6.07 -9.11 0.36
CA GLN A 237 6.26 -7.84 -0.33
C GLN A 237 5.29 -7.71 -1.51
N HIS A 238 4.68 -6.53 -1.66
CA HIS A 238 3.81 -6.20 -2.80
C HIS A 238 4.18 -4.88 -3.49
N GLY A 239 5.10 -4.12 -2.90
CA GLY A 239 5.58 -2.84 -3.41
C GLY A 239 7.02 -2.61 -2.98
N SER A 240 7.77 -1.89 -3.80
CA SER A 240 9.17 -1.56 -3.52
C SER A 240 9.31 -0.61 -2.34
N LEU A 241 10.34 -0.80 -1.52
CA LEU A 241 10.72 0.12 -0.45
C LEU A 241 11.83 1.10 -0.87
N MET A 242 12.30 1.07 -2.12
CA MET A 242 13.40 1.92 -2.57
C MET A 242 13.13 3.42 -2.37
N GLY A 243 11.86 3.84 -2.35
CA GLY A 243 11.47 5.20 -1.99
C GLY A 243 11.99 5.66 -0.63
N LEU A 244 12.19 4.75 0.33
CA LEU A 244 12.74 5.06 1.65
C LEU A 244 14.21 5.50 1.61
N LYS A 245 14.94 5.22 0.52
CA LYS A 245 16.34 5.67 0.34
C LYS A 245 16.45 7.11 -0.17
N THR A 246 15.34 7.72 -0.60
CA THR A 246 15.38 9.09 -1.11
C THR A 246 15.59 10.09 0.04
N LYS A 247 16.23 11.24 -0.25
CA LYS A 247 16.57 12.26 0.76
C LYS A 247 15.38 12.69 1.61
N ASN A 248 14.20 12.73 0.98
CA ASN A 248 12.94 13.12 1.61
C ASN A 248 12.47 12.16 2.71
N PHE A 249 13.03 10.95 2.77
CA PHE A 249 12.73 9.92 3.78
C PHE A 249 13.90 9.60 4.71
N GLU A 250 14.98 10.39 4.73
CA GLU A 250 16.11 10.19 5.67
C GLU A 250 15.67 10.20 7.15
N SER A 251 14.60 10.92 7.47
CA SER A 251 14.02 10.96 8.83
C SER A 251 12.90 9.95 9.07
N PHE A 252 12.66 9.02 8.13
CA PHE A 252 11.61 8.01 8.26
C PHE A 252 11.92 7.05 9.41
N ASN A 253 11.07 7.09 10.43
CA ASN A 253 11.16 6.17 11.56
C ASN A 253 9.77 5.77 12.03
N LEU A 254 9.55 4.47 12.16
CA LEU A 254 8.28 3.92 12.62
C LEU A 254 8.26 3.84 14.16
N PRO A 255 7.21 4.39 14.82
CA PRO A 255 7.00 4.20 16.25
C PRO A 255 6.96 2.73 16.68
N TYR A 256 6.49 1.85 15.79
CA TYR A 256 6.47 0.41 15.98
C TYR A 256 7.06 -0.31 14.77
N LYS A 257 8.14 -1.07 15.03
CA LYS A 257 8.71 -2.05 14.10
C LYS A 257 8.20 -3.45 14.42
N LEU A 258 7.96 -4.26 13.39
CA LEU A 258 7.36 -5.59 13.46
C LEU A 258 8.29 -6.58 14.18
N ARG A 259 7.75 -7.45 15.03
CA ARG A 259 8.55 -8.35 15.90
C ARG A 259 8.21 -9.82 15.75
N ALA A 260 7.05 -10.13 15.23
CA ALA A 260 6.49 -11.48 15.13
C ALA A 260 6.70 -12.13 13.76
N VAL A 261 7.22 -11.39 12.76
CA VAL A 261 7.52 -11.91 11.42
C VAL A 261 8.47 -13.10 11.55
N SER A 262 7.99 -14.27 11.12
CA SER A 262 8.75 -15.53 11.14
C SER A 262 9.21 -15.94 9.75
N GLU A 263 8.49 -15.51 8.71
CA GLU A 263 8.93 -15.64 7.32
C GLU A 263 8.68 -14.33 6.58
N ILE A 264 9.58 -13.98 5.67
CA ILE A 264 9.41 -12.83 4.78
C ILE A 264 9.68 -13.24 3.34
N ALA A 265 8.82 -12.80 2.43
CA ALA A 265 9.02 -12.91 0.98
C ALA A 265 9.27 -11.51 0.41
N VAL A 266 10.42 -11.31 -0.22
CA VAL A 266 10.92 -10.02 -0.73
C VAL A 266 11.46 -10.18 -2.14
N PHE A 267 11.51 -9.09 -2.92
CA PHE A 267 11.92 -9.18 -4.32
C PHE A 267 13.40 -9.53 -4.47
N ASN A 268 14.28 -8.92 -3.67
CA ASN A 268 15.73 -9.13 -3.74
C ASN A 268 16.41 -8.82 -2.40
N GLU A 269 17.73 -9.01 -2.34
CA GLU A 269 18.51 -8.78 -1.12
C GLU A 269 18.46 -7.31 -0.67
N VAL A 270 18.47 -6.36 -1.62
CA VAL A 270 18.45 -4.92 -1.30
C VAL A 270 17.14 -4.54 -0.62
N GLU A 271 16.01 -5.04 -1.11
CA GLU A 271 14.69 -4.86 -0.48
C GLU A 271 14.64 -5.51 0.91
N PHE A 272 15.26 -6.67 1.10
CA PHE A 272 15.35 -7.30 2.42
C PHE A 272 16.11 -6.44 3.44
N TYR A 273 17.21 -5.81 3.04
CA TYR A 273 17.92 -4.86 3.92
C TYR A 273 17.02 -3.69 4.31
N LEU A 274 16.23 -3.14 3.38
CA LEU A 274 15.28 -2.08 3.70
C LEU A 274 14.20 -2.52 4.69
N PHE A 275 13.67 -3.74 4.56
CA PHE A 275 12.78 -4.30 5.58
C PHE A 275 13.48 -4.41 6.93
N SER A 276 14.70 -4.91 6.95
CA SER A 276 15.49 -5.10 8.18
C SER A 276 15.78 -3.78 8.89
N ASP A 277 16.14 -2.74 8.13
CA ASP A 277 16.56 -1.46 8.67
C ASP A 277 15.37 -0.62 9.14
N TYR A 278 14.28 -0.59 8.37
CA TYR A 278 13.19 0.36 8.61
C TYR A 278 11.94 -0.27 9.24
N ILE A 279 11.64 -1.54 8.97
CA ILE A 279 10.31 -2.12 9.24
C ILE A 279 10.36 -3.19 10.34
N LEU A 280 11.36 -4.06 10.32
CA LEU A 280 11.52 -5.15 11.27
C LEU A 280 12.28 -4.66 12.51
N SER A 281 11.90 -5.20 13.67
CA SER A 281 12.60 -4.96 14.94
C SER A 281 13.74 -5.95 15.18
N LYS A 282 13.69 -7.11 14.51
CA LYS A 282 14.66 -8.20 14.64
C LYS A 282 15.74 -8.07 13.58
N ILE A 283 16.98 -8.33 13.99
CA ILE A 283 18.16 -8.38 13.11
C ILE A 283 18.13 -9.71 12.32
N LYS A 284 18.85 -9.76 11.19
CA LYS A 284 18.98 -10.88 10.24
C LYS A 284 19.10 -12.32 10.79
N ASN A 285 19.42 -12.53 12.07
CA ASN A 285 19.88 -13.82 12.61
C ASN A 285 18.92 -14.53 13.60
N ASP A 286 17.68 -14.03 13.78
CA ASP A 286 16.72 -14.55 14.79
C ASP A 286 15.83 -15.73 14.32
N GLY A 287 16.30 -16.54 13.35
CA GLY A 287 15.50 -17.63 12.78
C GLY A 287 14.38 -17.16 11.84
N LEU A 288 14.52 -15.98 11.24
CA LEU A 288 13.66 -15.48 10.17
C LEU A 288 13.94 -16.24 8.87
N ILE A 289 12.91 -16.83 8.26
CA ILE A 289 13.05 -17.47 6.94
C ILE A 289 12.85 -16.41 5.85
N ILE A 290 13.81 -16.31 4.93
CA ILE A 290 13.79 -15.31 3.85
C ILE A 290 13.54 -16.03 2.53
N HIS A 291 12.54 -15.57 1.78
CA HIS A 291 12.24 -16.03 0.43
C HIS A 291 12.47 -14.88 -0.54
N TYR A 292 13.33 -15.10 -1.54
CA TYR A 292 13.42 -14.19 -2.67
C TYR A 292 12.39 -14.60 -3.71
N PHE A 293 11.42 -13.73 -3.92
CA PHE A 293 10.24 -14.02 -4.71
C PHE A 293 9.78 -12.75 -5.42
N GLN A 294 9.58 -12.85 -6.74
CA GLN A 294 9.04 -11.79 -7.55
C GLN A 294 8.03 -12.36 -8.54
N GLN A 295 6.93 -11.64 -8.75
CA GLN A 295 5.96 -12.03 -9.76
C GLN A 295 6.56 -11.91 -11.17
N PRO A 296 6.24 -12.86 -12.06
CA PRO A 296 6.51 -12.73 -13.48
C PRO A 296 5.94 -11.40 -13.98
N PHE A 297 6.80 -10.58 -14.56
CA PHE A 297 6.43 -9.33 -15.20
C PHE A 297 6.57 -9.51 -16.71
N PHE A 298 5.46 -9.32 -17.43
CA PHE A 298 5.41 -9.47 -18.87
C PHE A 298 5.21 -8.11 -19.51
N VAL A 299 6.00 -7.87 -20.56
CA VAL A 299 5.87 -6.69 -21.41
C VAL A 299 5.17 -7.06 -22.72
N SER A 300 4.34 -6.15 -23.19
CA SER A 300 3.66 -6.21 -24.46
C SER A 300 4.57 -5.68 -25.56
N SER A 301 4.67 -6.42 -26.66
CA SER A 301 5.38 -5.94 -27.85
C SER A 301 4.77 -4.61 -28.34
N ILE A 302 5.65 -3.69 -28.74
CA ILE A 302 5.29 -2.46 -29.45
C ILE A 302 5.77 -2.56 -30.89
N GLU A 303 5.09 -1.90 -31.83
CA GLU A 303 5.55 -1.84 -33.23
C GLU A 303 6.83 -0.99 -33.29
N LYS A 304 7.99 -1.63 -33.53
CA LYS A 304 9.31 -0.98 -33.40
C LYS A 304 9.91 -0.52 -34.75
N LYS A 305 10.31 0.76 -34.81
CA LYS A 305 11.42 1.26 -35.66
C LYS A 305 12.34 2.27 -34.96
N GLU A 306 12.02 2.72 -33.75
CA GLU A 306 12.56 3.95 -33.14
C GLU A 306 12.83 3.76 -31.62
N LEU A 307 13.55 4.71 -30.99
CA LEU A 307 13.86 4.65 -29.56
C LEU A 307 12.59 4.85 -28.73
N SER A 308 12.29 3.91 -27.84
CA SER A 308 11.07 3.93 -27.03
C SER A 308 11.34 4.20 -25.55
N VAL A 309 10.61 5.15 -24.97
CA VAL A 309 10.79 5.60 -23.58
C VAL A 309 9.47 5.50 -22.82
N LEU A 310 9.47 4.86 -21.64
CA LEU A 310 8.33 4.85 -20.72
C LEU A 310 8.58 5.82 -19.55
N ILE A 311 7.68 6.78 -19.36
CA ILE A 311 7.59 7.59 -18.15
C ILE A 311 6.56 6.95 -17.20
N VAL A 312 7.00 6.56 -16.01
CA VAL A 312 6.13 6.04 -14.96
C VAL A 312 5.61 7.22 -14.12
N GLY A 313 4.33 7.51 -14.27
CA GLY A 313 3.68 8.70 -13.75
C GLY A 313 3.34 8.66 -12.27
N HIS A 314 3.38 9.81 -11.61
CA HIS A 314 2.78 10.03 -10.28
C HIS A 314 2.43 11.51 -10.09
N SER A 315 1.29 11.78 -9.44
CA SER A 315 0.76 13.15 -9.23
C SER A 315 1.64 14.10 -8.40
N LEU A 316 2.80 13.65 -7.93
CA LEU A 316 3.75 14.44 -7.15
C LEU A 316 4.89 15.01 -8.00
N CYS A 317 5.19 14.37 -9.13
CA CYS A 317 6.24 14.75 -10.07
C CYS A 317 5.69 15.07 -11.47
N GLU A 318 4.36 15.20 -11.64
CA GLU A 318 3.74 15.42 -12.95
C GLU A 318 4.30 16.63 -13.68
N ARG A 319 4.57 17.72 -12.97
CA ARG A 319 5.06 18.96 -13.57
C ARG A 319 6.44 18.77 -14.20
N GLU A 320 7.34 18.12 -13.49
CA GLU A 320 8.69 17.87 -13.96
C GLU A 320 8.72 16.76 -15.01
N GLN A 321 7.85 15.75 -14.89
CA GLN A 321 7.65 14.73 -15.92
C GLN A 321 7.11 15.31 -17.23
N LEU A 322 6.19 16.29 -17.16
CA LEU A 322 5.74 17.04 -18.33
C LEU A 322 6.91 17.76 -19.02
N LYS A 323 7.76 18.45 -18.26
CA LYS A 323 8.97 19.09 -18.82
C LYS A 323 9.90 18.08 -19.49
N ILE A 324 10.11 16.92 -18.87
CA ILE A 324 10.91 15.84 -19.47
C ILE A 324 10.26 15.39 -20.78
N GLY A 325 8.95 15.13 -20.79
CA GLY A 325 8.22 14.75 -22.00
C GLY A 325 8.29 15.78 -23.12
N GLU A 326 8.09 17.07 -22.79
CA GLU A 326 8.22 18.19 -23.72
C GLU A 326 9.63 18.26 -24.33
N LEU A 327 10.68 18.15 -23.49
CA LEU A 327 12.06 18.14 -23.96
C LEU A 327 12.32 16.94 -24.88
N LEU A 328 11.88 15.73 -24.51
CA LEU A 328 12.02 14.54 -25.34
C LEU A 328 11.35 14.69 -26.70
N ALA A 329 10.14 15.24 -26.74
CA ALA A 329 9.42 15.50 -27.99
C ALA A 329 10.17 16.50 -28.90
N THR A 330 10.89 17.48 -28.33
CA THR A 330 11.70 18.42 -29.12
C THR A 330 13.03 17.86 -29.63
N LEU A 331 13.51 16.74 -29.09
CA LEU A 331 14.80 16.16 -29.48
C LEU A 331 14.74 15.41 -30.81
N SER A 332 13.64 14.73 -31.09
CA SER A 332 13.42 14.00 -32.34
C SER A 332 12.02 13.43 -32.43
N ASP A 333 11.51 13.36 -33.66
CA ASP A 333 10.30 12.58 -33.97
C ASP A 333 10.52 11.06 -33.83
N GLU A 334 11.78 10.60 -33.79
CA GLU A 334 12.20 9.20 -33.62
C GLU A 334 12.23 8.73 -32.15
N ILE A 335 11.68 9.52 -31.22
CA ILE A 335 11.57 9.13 -29.81
C ILE A 335 10.10 8.93 -29.49
N VAL A 336 9.71 7.68 -29.32
CA VAL A 336 8.35 7.34 -28.95
C VAL A 336 8.23 7.32 -27.44
N VAL A 337 7.52 8.32 -26.89
CA VAL A 337 7.28 8.43 -25.45
C VAL A 337 5.95 7.78 -25.09
N TYR A 338 5.96 6.92 -24.07
CA TYR A 338 4.80 6.35 -23.41
C TYR A 338 4.68 6.94 -22.01
N TYR A 339 3.46 7.20 -21.54
CA TYR A 339 3.20 7.63 -20.18
C TYR A 339 2.21 6.68 -19.51
N LYS A 340 2.58 6.09 -18.37
CA LYS A 340 1.69 5.23 -17.57
C LYS A 340 1.46 5.84 -16.20
N GLU A 341 0.24 6.25 -15.91
CA GLU A 341 -0.11 6.85 -14.62
C GLU A 341 -0.11 5.86 -13.44
N HIS A 342 0.03 6.38 -12.22
CA HIS A 342 -0.09 5.55 -11.02
C HIS A 342 -1.56 5.18 -10.74
N PRO A 343 -1.90 3.89 -10.52
CA PRO A 343 -3.31 3.46 -10.40
C PRO A 343 -4.12 4.15 -9.29
N LYS A 344 -3.44 4.58 -8.21
CA LYS A 344 -4.05 5.26 -7.05
C LYS A 344 -3.81 6.78 -7.02
N ALA A 345 -3.02 7.30 -7.94
CA ALA A 345 -2.68 8.71 -8.07
C ALA A 345 -2.74 9.08 -9.55
N ARG A 346 -3.98 9.17 -10.05
CA ARG A 346 -4.29 9.38 -11.47
C ARG A 346 -3.75 10.73 -11.94
N ALA A 347 -3.33 10.73 -13.19
CA ALA A 347 -2.76 11.86 -13.89
C ALA A 347 -3.76 13.03 -14.04
N SER A 348 -3.25 14.26 -14.01
CA SER A 348 -4.03 15.43 -14.41
C SER A 348 -4.39 15.41 -15.90
N GLU A 349 -5.40 16.19 -16.30
CA GLU A 349 -5.79 16.32 -17.71
C GLU A 349 -4.66 16.88 -18.59
N LYS A 350 -3.78 17.72 -18.03
CA LYS A 350 -2.59 18.23 -18.75
C LYS A 350 -1.68 17.08 -19.18
N VAL A 351 -1.46 16.12 -18.29
CA VAL A 351 -0.65 14.93 -18.57
C VAL A 351 -1.35 14.04 -19.60
N LYS A 352 -2.67 13.85 -19.50
CA LYS A 352 -3.40 13.03 -20.49
C LYS A 352 -3.42 13.63 -21.90
N MET A 353 -3.37 14.96 -22.00
CA MET A 353 -3.42 15.70 -23.26
C MET A 353 -2.03 16.02 -23.85
N ALA A 354 -0.94 15.68 -23.15
CA ALA A 354 0.41 15.92 -23.64
C ALA A 354 0.77 14.97 -24.80
N SER A 355 1.79 15.37 -25.57
CA SER A 355 2.24 14.68 -26.79
C SER A 355 3.05 13.41 -26.50
N TRP A 356 2.40 12.42 -25.91
CA TRP A 356 2.93 11.06 -25.70
C TRP A 356 1.82 10.01 -25.84
N ASN A 357 2.20 8.75 -25.90
CA ASN A 357 1.27 7.63 -25.88
C ASN A 357 0.80 7.36 -24.44
N PHE A 358 -0.34 7.94 -24.07
CA PHE A 358 -0.91 7.76 -22.73
C PHE A 358 -1.54 6.37 -22.58
N ILE A 359 -1.06 5.59 -21.61
CA ILE A 359 -1.52 4.23 -21.35
C ILE A 359 -2.68 4.28 -20.34
N THR A 360 -3.88 3.94 -20.80
CA THR A 360 -5.09 3.87 -19.98
C THR A 360 -5.32 2.49 -19.36
N ASP A 361 -4.79 1.42 -19.97
CA ASP A 361 -4.92 0.07 -19.46
C ASP A 361 -3.91 -0.19 -18.33
N ASP A 362 -4.43 -0.45 -17.13
CA ASP A 362 -3.64 -0.75 -15.94
C ASP A 362 -2.77 -2.02 -16.14
N ASN A 363 -3.16 -2.96 -17.02
CA ASN A 363 -2.44 -4.21 -17.29
C ASN A 363 -1.52 -4.17 -18.53
N TYR A 364 -1.50 -3.06 -19.28
CA TYR A 364 -0.60 -2.92 -20.43
C TYR A 364 0.75 -2.36 -20.01
N PHE A 365 1.84 -3.02 -20.40
CA PHE A 365 3.21 -2.64 -20.08
C PHE A 365 4.07 -2.72 -21.36
N PRO A 366 4.43 -1.60 -22.00
CA PRO A 366 5.14 -1.63 -23.29
C PRO A 366 6.59 -2.13 -23.16
N ASP A 367 7.04 -2.95 -24.11
CA ASP A 367 8.44 -3.39 -24.23
C ASP A 367 9.36 -2.27 -24.73
N VAL A 368 9.63 -1.29 -23.86
CA VAL A 368 10.45 -0.12 -24.18
C VAL A 368 11.95 -0.37 -24.03
N ASP A 369 12.77 0.56 -24.54
CA ASP A 369 14.23 0.55 -24.39
C ASP A 369 14.67 1.17 -23.06
N LEU A 370 13.99 2.23 -22.64
CA LEU A 370 14.34 3.03 -21.48
C LEU A 370 13.11 3.40 -20.63
N VAL A 371 13.27 3.42 -19.32
CA VAL A 371 12.24 3.81 -18.35
C VAL A 371 12.73 4.99 -17.52
N ILE A 372 11.90 6.03 -17.39
CA ILE A 372 12.11 7.17 -16.50
C ILE A 372 11.06 7.06 -15.40
N SER A 373 11.49 6.97 -14.14
CA SER A 373 10.57 6.71 -13.04
C SER A 373 11.10 7.29 -11.72
N TYR A 374 10.20 7.64 -10.81
CA TYR A 374 10.53 7.66 -9.38
C TYR A 374 10.82 6.23 -8.89
N PRO A 375 11.28 5.98 -7.66
CA PRO A 375 11.51 4.63 -7.12
C PRO A 375 10.21 3.81 -6.96
N SER A 376 9.65 3.38 -8.09
CA SER A 376 8.39 2.64 -8.21
C SER A 376 8.68 1.14 -8.34
N THR A 377 7.73 0.30 -7.94
CA THR A 377 7.83 -1.15 -8.17
C THR A 377 7.98 -1.47 -9.66
N LEU A 378 7.32 -0.70 -10.52
CA LEU A 378 7.38 -0.90 -11.96
C LEU A 378 8.80 -0.64 -12.51
N ALA A 379 9.51 0.35 -11.96
CA ALA A 379 10.91 0.61 -12.31
C ALA A 379 11.80 -0.61 -12.05
N LEU A 380 11.67 -1.24 -10.88
CA LEU A 380 12.40 -2.48 -10.57
C LEU A 380 12.03 -3.60 -11.54
N GLN A 381 10.75 -3.79 -11.82
CA GLN A 381 10.29 -4.82 -12.75
C GLN A 381 10.90 -4.68 -14.16
N TYR A 382 11.04 -3.45 -14.66
CA TYR A 382 11.75 -3.21 -15.93
C TYR A 382 13.26 -3.40 -15.82
N GLN A 383 13.86 -3.03 -14.68
CA GLN A 383 15.27 -3.26 -14.42
C GLN A 383 15.62 -4.75 -14.43
N ASP A 384 14.75 -5.60 -13.87
CA ASP A 384 14.91 -7.05 -13.86
C ASP A 384 14.78 -7.67 -15.27
N LEU A 385 14.11 -6.97 -16.20
CA LEU A 385 14.10 -7.29 -17.64
C LEU A 385 15.31 -6.70 -18.39
N ASN A 386 16.35 -6.26 -17.69
CA ASN A 386 17.55 -5.63 -18.23
C ASN A 386 17.27 -4.36 -19.06
N LYS A 387 16.19 -3.63 -18.75
CA LYS A 387 15.94 -2.32 -19.36
C LYS A 387 16.76 -1.24 -18.66
N ILE A 388 17.07 -0.17 -19.39
CA ILE A 388 17.72 1.00 -18.81
C ILE A 388 16.68 1.75 -17.98
N VAL A 389 16.93 1.93 -16.69
CA VAL A 389 16.03 2.63 -15.78
C VAL A 389 16.73 3.85 -15.21
N LEU A 390 16.18 5.04 -15.49
CA LEU A 390 16.60 6.32 -14.96
C LEU A 390 15.67 6.72 -13.81
N LEU A 391 16.23 6.76 -12.60
CA LEU A 391 15.50 7.11 -11.40
C LEU A 391 15.58 8.62 -11.12
N HIS A 392 14.47 9.20 -10.69
CA HIS A 392 14.41 10.58 -10.18
C HIS A 392 13.69 10.67 -8.83
N GLU A 393 13.85 11.76 -8.07
CA GLU A 393 13.09 11.95 -6.82
C GLU A 393 11.58 12.14 -7.06
N LEU A 394 10.73 11.80 -6.08
CA LEU A 394 9.26 11.75 -6.26
C LEU A 394 8.59 13.14 -6.38
N ASP A 395 9.19 14.19 -5.82
CA ASP A 395 8.58 15.53 -5.74
C ASP A 395 9.60 16.69 -5.80
N ASN A 396 10.87 16.40 -6.09
CA ASN A 396 11.94 17.40 -6.13
C ASN A 396 12.94 17.13 -7.27
N ILE A 397 12.45 17.02 -8.49
CA ILE A 397 13.32 16.88 -9.67
C ILE A 397 13.87 18.26 -10.03
N ASN A 398 15.18 18.45 -9.90
CA ASN A 398 15.83 19.71 -10.25
C ASN A 398 16.21 19.74 -11.74
N GLN A 399 16.60 20.93 -12.23
CA GLN A 399 16.92 21.09 -13.65
C GLN A 399 18.17 20.31 -14.08
N ASP A 400 19.15 20.13 -13.20
CA ASP A 400 20.37 19.36 -13.50
C ASP A 400 20.04 17.87 -13.69
N GLU A 401 19.17 17.33 -12.85
CA GLU A 401 18.67 15.96 -12.94
C GLU A 401 17.88 15.74 -14.23
N ILE A 402 17.00 16.69 -14.61
CA ILE A 402 16.32 16.68 -15.92
C ILE A 402 17.36 16.65 -17.05
N ASN A 403 18.38 17.52 -16.99
CA ASN A 403 19.41 17.58 -18.03
C ASN A 403 20.19 16.26 -18.14
N GLU A 404 20.51 15.60 -17.03
CA GLU A 404 21.18 14.29 -17.03
C GLU A 404 20.31 13.17 -17.60
N ILE A 405 19.01 13.17 -17.28
CA ILE A 405 18.03 12.26 -17.90
C ILE A 405 18.05 12.44 -19.42
N ILE A 406 17.92 13.69 -19.90
CA ILE A 406 17.92 13.99 -21.33
C ILE A 406 19.23 13.58 -22.01
N LYS A 407 20.39 13.88 -21.42
CA LYS A 407 21.70 13.44 -21.95
C LYS A 407 21.79 11.92 -22.10
N THR A 408 21.25 11.18 -21.13
CA THR A 408 21.30 9.71 -21.14
C THR A 408 20.39 9.14 -22.23
N VAL A 409 19.23 9.75 -22.47
CA VAL A 409 18.34 9.37 -23.58
C VAL A 409 19.02 9.65 -24.94
N ILE A 410 19.66 10.81 -25.10
CA ILE A 410 20.43 11.15 -26.32
C ILE A 410 21.54 10.13 -26.58
N LYS A 411 22.28 9.73 -25.54
CA LYS A 411 23.34 8.71 -25.65
C LYS A 411 22.78 7.33 -26.03
N SER A 412 21.59 6.99 -25.55
CA SER A 412 20.94 5.73 -25.90
C SER A 412 20.46 5.72 -27.36
N ARG A 413 20.00 6.86 -27.87
CA ARG A 413 19.63 7.02 -29.29
C ARG A 413 20.80 6.77 -30.24
N SER A 414 22.01 7.25 -29.91
CA SER A 414 23.17 7.08 -30.80
C SER A 414 23.63 5.63 -30.95
N ILE A 415 23.16 4.74 -30.07
CA ILE A 415 23.38 3.29 -30.14
C ILE A 415 22.37 2.64 -31.12
N HIS A 416 21.14 3.15 -31.19
CA HIS A 416 20.08 2.67 -32.08
C HIS A 416 20.13 3.28 -33.50
N GLY A 417 20.87 4.38 -33.69
CA GLY A 417 21.08 5.05 -34.98
C GLY A 417 22.26 4.53 -35.82
N LYS A 418 22.83 3.36 -35.47
CA LYS A 418 23.77 2.59 -36.28
C LYS A 418 23.12 1.28 -36.69
#